data_AF-A0A520N364-F1
#
_entry.id   AF-A0A520N364-F1
#
_cell.length_a   1.000
_cell.length_b   1.000
_cell.length_c   1.000
_cell.angle_alpha   90.00
_cell.angle_beta   90.00
_cell.angle_gamma   90.00
#
_symmetry.space_group_name_H-M   'P 1'
#
loop_
_entity.id
_entity.type
_entity.pdbx_description
1 polymer ?
#
loop_
_entity_poly.entity_id
_entity_poly.type
_entity_poly.pdbx_seq_one_letter_code
_entity_poly.pdbx_strand_id
1 'polypeptide(L)'
;MSDHDNDNGGNTGVTFTLDGQSVTARDGETIWQAAARHGTDIPHLCYKDSDGYRADGNCRACMVEIEGERVLAASCIRAPGEGMIVHSDNHRAKTARKMVMELLVADQPERAAAHDPDSELWHYAESQGVESARFPAKQAAEPDSSHPAIAVNMDACIQCNLCVRACREVQVNDVIGLAGRGAEAKIVFDFDDEMGASTCVGCGECVQACPTGALMPKTLLDGDQMLAITPDRQVDSVCPYCGVGCQLTFSVKDEKIVAVSGRQGPANQGRLCVKGRYGFDYIHNPERLTHPLIRREDVPKSASMPFDPANPMTHFREASWDEALNLAATRLAAVRDEHGPSAMAGFGSAKGTNEEAYLVQKLVRTGFRTNNVDHCTRLCHASSVAALLENIGSGAVTASFAECRNAEAIIVIGANPTVNHPVAATFIKNAAQRGTKLYVLDPRGQHLDRYATASLRFSPGSDVAMLNAMINVIITEGLYDAAYVEAHTEGFEDLKARTAHTTPEAMAPICGIDAETLRSVARGYATAKSAMIFWGMGISQHTHGTDNSRCLISLALLTGNVGRAGTGLHPLRGQNNVQGASDAGLITMFFPDYKSVTDA
;
A
#
# COMPACT_ATOMS: atom_id res chain seq x y z
N MET A 1 12.89 14.47 -2.24
CA MET A 1 13.69 14.82 -3.43
C MET A 1 13.02 14.10 -4.60
N SER A 2 12.42 14.87 -5.48
CA SER A 2 11.51 14.45 -6.54
C SER A 2 12.29 14.02 -7.78
N ASP A 3 12.25 12.73 -8.13
CA ASP A 3 12.70 12.25 -9.45
C ASP A 3 11.61 12.48 -10.50
N HIS A 4 11.28 13.75 -10.69
CA HIS A 4 10.68 14.26 -11.92
C HIS A 4 11.68 15.29 -12.43
N ASP A 5 12.69 14.84 -13.18
CA ASP A 5 13.39 15.65 -14.19
C ASP A 5 14.51 14.81 -14.81
N ASN A 6 14.16 14.04 -15.84
CA ASN A 6 15.00 13.84 -17.01
C ASN A 6 14.22 13.04 -18.06
N ASP A 7 13.30 13.71 -18.73
CA ASP A 7 12.91 13.35 -20.08
C ASP A 7 13.16 14.56 -20.98
N ASN A 8 14.19 14.44 -21.81
CA ASN A 8 14.67 15.50 -22.70
C ASN A 8 13.91 15.45 -24.03
N GLY A 9 12.57 15.42 -23.94
CA GLY A 9 11.64 15.63 -25.05
C GLY A 9 11.11 17.06 -24.99
N GLY A 10 11.21 17.82 -26.09
CA GLY A 10 10.89 19.25 -26.13
C GLY A 10 9.58 19.60 -25.42
N ASN A 11 9.68 20.45 -24.39
CA ASN A 11 8.55 20.89 -23.57
C ASN A 11 7.57 21.73 -24.42
N THR A 12 6.55 21.09 -24.97
CA THR A 12 5.41 21.73 -25.67
C THR A 12 4.35 22.18 -24.67
N GLY A 13 4.75 22.96 -23.66
CA GLY A 13 3.80 23.55 -22.71
C GLY A 13 2.91 24.60 -23.38
N VAL A 14 1.70 24.78 -22.87
CA VAL A 14 0.77 25.81 -23.35
C VAL A 14 0.92 27.06 -22.50
N THR A 15 1.18 28.20 -23.12
CA THR A 15 1.32 29.47 -22.40
C THR A 15 0.00 30.24 -22.41
N PHE A 16 -0.41 30.68 -21.23
CA PHE A 16 -1.63 31.47 -21.01
C PHE A 16 -1.39 32.55 -19.96
N THR A 17 -2.33 33.48 -19.82
CA THR A 17 -2.27 34.54 -18.81
C THR A 17 -3.21 34.21 -17.66
N LEU A 18 -2.71 34.21 -16.43
CA LEU A 18 -3.48 34.04 -15.20
C LEU A 18 -3.30 35.29 -14.34
N ASP A 19 -4.38 36.03 -14.10
CA ASP A 19 -4.38 37.26 -13.29
C ASP A 19 -3.28 38.26 -13.68
N GLY A 20 -3.05 38.40 -14.99
CA GLY A 20 -2.06 39.31 -15.57
C GLY A 20 -0.63 38.75 -15.61
N GLN A 21 -0.38 37.54 -15.11
CA GLN A 21 0.91 36.87 -15.17
C GLN A 21 0.94 35.81 -16.26
N SER A 22 2.06 35.72 -16.99
CA SER A 22 2.28 34.66 -17.97
C SER A 22 2.62 33.35 -17.25
N VAL A 23 1.81 32.32 -17.49
CA VAL A 23 1.92 30.98 -16.89
C VAL A 23 2.04 29.96 -18.02
N THR A 24 2.93 28.97 -17.85
CA THR A 24 3.06 27.85 -18.78
C THR A 24 2.54 26.58 -18.12
N ALA A 25 1.49 26.01 -18.68
CA ALA A 25 0.92 24.73 -18.25
C ALA A 25 1.69 23.56 -18.87
N ARG A 26 1.89 22.50 -18.09
CA ARG A 26 2.42 21.23 -18.61
C ARG A 26 1.33 20.53 -19.43
N ASP A 27 1.72 19.64 -20.31
CA ASP A 27 0.75 18.85 -21.09
C ASP A 27 -0.21 18.10 -20.15
N GLY A 28 -1.50 18.18 -20.44
CA GLY A 28 -2.57 17.61 -19.61
C GLY A 28 -2.89 18.33 -18.29
N GLU A 29 -2.15 19.37 -17.88
CA GLU A 29 -2.52 20.16 -16.69
C GLU A 29 -3.82 20.94 -16.91
N THR A 30 -4.61 21.06 -15.85
CA THR A 30 -5.77 21.95 -15.80
C THR A 30 -5.36 23.36 -15.37
N ILE A 31 -6.23 24.36 -15.59
CA ILE A 31 -6.02 25.73 -15.10
C ILE A 31 -5.76 25.71 -13.59
N TRP A 32 -6.49 24.89 -12.82
CA TRP A 32 -6.31 24.80 -11.37
C TRP A 32 -4.92 24.29 -10.99
N GLN A 33 -4.44 23.23 -11.64
CA GLN A 33 -3.12 22.65 -11.36
C GLN A 33 -1.99 23.62 -11.73
N ALA A 34 -2.11 24.29 -12.88
CA ALA A 34 -1.17 25.34 -13.28
C ALA A 34 -1.19 26.51 -12.29
N ALA A 35 -2.36 26.96 -11.85
CA ALA A 35 -2.52 28.02 -10.86
C ALA A 35 -1.87 27.65 -9.52
N ALA A 36 -2.16 26.46 -8.98
CA ALA A 36 -1.60 25.97 -7.73
C ALA A 36 -0.06 25.88 -7.79
N ARG A 37 0.49 25.35 -8.89
CA ARG A 37 1.95 25.27 -9.12
C ARG A 37 2.63 26.64 -9.16
N HIS A 38 1.91 27.68 -9.56
CA HIS A 38 2.38 29.07 -9.59
C HIS A 38 1.99 29.89 -8.35
N GLY A 39 1.44 29.25 -7.30
CA GLY A 39 1.15 29.88 -6.01
C GLY A 39 -0.21 30.60 -5.94
N THR A 40 -1.08 30.43 -6.92
CA THR A 40 -2.45 30.93 -6.88
C THR A 40 -3.37 29.86 -6.28
N ASP A 41 -3.85 30.10 -5.06
CA ASP A 41 -4.83 29.22 -4.40
C ASP A 41 -6.25 29.53 -4.89
N ILE A 42 -6.86 28.54 -5.54
CA ILE A 42 -8.24 28.61 -6.04
C ILE A 42 -9.10 27.64 -5.22
N PRO A 43 -10.19 28.11 -4.58
CA PRO A 43 -11.04 27.27 -3.73
C PRO A 43 -11.52 25.99 -4.41
N HIS A 44 -11.44 24.85 -3.71
CA HIS A 44 -11.83 23.55 -4.24
C HIS A 44 -12.26 22.61 -3.12
N LEU A 45 -13.29 21.79 -3.36
CA LEU A 45 -13.82 20.85 -2.35
C LEU A 45 -14.17 19.48 -2.95
N CYS A 46 -14.32 19.37 -4.27
CA CYS A 46 -14.56 18.10 -4.95
C CYS A 46 -13.32 17.57 -5.69
N TYR A 47 -12.14 18.12 -5.43
CA TYR A 47 -10.90 17.72 -6.08
C TYR A 47 -9.82 17.61 -5.00
N LYS A 48 -8.87 16.70 -5.19
CA LYS A 48 -7.69 16.56 -4.35
C LYS A 48 -6.51 16.40 -5.29
N ASP A 49 -5.51 17.25 -5.17
CA ASP A 49 -4.33 17.21 -6.03
C ASP A 49 -3.38 16.08 -5.60
N SER A 50 -3.77 14.84 -5.95
CA SER A 50 -3.06 13.62 -5.59
C SER A 50 -3.34 12.51 -6.60
N ASP A 51 -2.40 11.57 -6.72
CA ASP A 51 -2.48 10.45 -7.66
C ASP A 51 -3.81 9.68 -7.57
N GLY A 52 -4.49 9.55 -8.70
CA GLY A 52 -5.75 8.79 -8.84
C GLY A 52 -7.02 9.56 -8.52
N TYR A 53 -6.95 10.82 -8.10
CA TYR A 53 -8.14 11.65 -7.87
C TYR A 53 -8.49 12.47 -9.11
N ARG A 54 -9.44 11.98 -9.92
CA ARG A 54 -9.99 12.78 -11.03
C ARG A 54 -10.80 13.97 -10.51
N ALA A 55 -10.70 15.11 -11.17
CA ALA A 55 -11.60 16.25 -10.97
C ALA A 55 -12.91 16.08 -11.75
N ASP A 56 -14.06 16.30 -11.09
CA ASP A 56 -15.39 16.26 -11.74
C ASP A 56 -16.04 17.66 -11.87
N GLY A 57 -15.45 18.69 -11.25
CA GLY A 57 -16.02 20.04 -11.21
C GLY A 57 -17.37 20.13 -10.48
N ASN A 58 -17.69 19.19 -9.60
CA ASN A 58 -19.00 19.08 -8.96
C ASN A 58 -19.32 20.24 -7.99
N CYS A 59 -18.36 20.63 -7.12
CA CYS A 59 -18.60 21.66 -6.10
C CYS A 59 -18.74 23.08 -6.65
N ARG A 60 -18.20 23.36 -7.85
CA ARG A 60 -18.14 24.71 -8.45
C ARG A 60 -17.47 25.78 -7.55
N ALA A 61 -16.67 25.39 -6.55
CA ALA A 61 -15.91 26.36 -5.75
C ALA A 61 -14.74 26.98 -6.55
N CYS A 62 -14.25 26.29 -7.58
CA CYS A 62 -13.05 26.66 -8.34
C CYS A 62 -13.31 27.51 -9.59
N MET A 63 -14.41 28.27 -9.61
CA MET A 63 -14.85 29.00 -10.80
C MET A 63 -13.91 30.18 -11.10
N VAL A 64 -13.51 30.28 -12.37
CA VAL A 64 -12.68 31.37 -12.92
C VAL A 64 -13.37 31.98 -14.13
N GLU A 65 -13.06 33.24 -14.43
CA GLU A 65 -13.48 33.89 -15.67
C GLU A 65 -12.41 33.69 -16.74
N ILE A 66 -12.84 33.41 -17.97
CA ILE A 66 -11.98 33.33 -19.15
C ILE A 66 -12.44 34.41 -20.12
N GLU A 67 -11.52 35.25 -20.58
CA GLU A 67 -11.84 36.35 -21.49
C GLU A 67 -12.44 35.82 -22.80
N GLY A 68 -13.54 36.44 -23.23
CA GLY A 68 -14.31 36.00 -24.41
C GLY A 68 -15.33 34.89 -24.14
N GLU A 69 -15.31 34.25 -22.96
CA GLU A 69 -16.31 33.24 -22.60
C GLU A 69 -17.52 33.85 -21.86
N ARG A 70 -18.72 33.42 -22.27
CA ARG A 70 -19.98 33.90 -21.68
C ARG A 70 -20.18 33.40 -20.24
N VAL A 71 -19.70 32.21 -19.91
CA VAL A 71 -19.90 31.56 -18.61
C VAL A 71 -18.57 31.42 -17.89
N LEU A 72 -18.63 31.35 -16.56
CA LEU A 72 -17.44 31.00 -15.77
C LEU A 72 -17.08 29.52 -16.01
N ALA A 73 -15.80 29.20 -15.92
CA ALA A 73 -15.30 27.84 -16.08
C ALA A 73 -14.86 27.25 -14.73
N ALA A 74 -15.12 25.96 -14.52
CA ALA A 74 -14.52 25.24 -13.40
C ALA A 74 -13.05 24.93 -13.73
N SER A 75 -12.13 25.62 -13.06
CA SER A 75 -10.69 25.54 -13.37
C SER A 75 -10.10 24.13 -13.23
N CYS A 76 -10.68 23.27 -12.38
CA CYS A 76 -10.17 21.92 -12.12
C CYS A 76 -10.45 20.91 -13.24
N ILE A 77 -11.28 21.24 -14.23
CA ILE A 77 -11.56 20.38 -15.40
C ILE A 77 -11.31 21.11 -16.72
N ARG A 78 -10.77 22.33 -16.67
CA ARG A 78 -10.54 23.17 -17.83
C ARG A 78 -9.06 23.14 -18.18
N ALA A 79 -8.72 22.64 -19.36
CA ALA A 79 -7.37 22.73 -19.91
C ALA A 79 -7.05 24.18 -20.35
N PRO A 80 -5.85 24.70 -20.07
CA PRO A 80 -5.37 25.96 -20.63
C PRO A 80 -5.24 25.89 -22.17
N GLY A 81 -5.48 27.02 -22.83
CA GLY A 81 -5.29 27.19 -24.28
C GLY A 81 -4.26 28.28 -24.55
N GLU A 82 -3.60 28.22 -25.70
CA GLU A 82 -2.58 29.20 -26.08
C GLU A 82 -3.18 30.61 -26.15
N GLY A 83 -2.56 31.56 -25.47
CA GLY A 83 -3.05 32.94 -25.40
C GLY A 83 -4.37 33.13 -24.61
N MET A 84 -4.84 32.10 -23.91
CA MET A 84 -6.02 32.20 -23.03
C MET A 84 -5.74 33.22 -21.92
N ILE A 85 -6.72 34.06 -21.59
CA ILE A 85 -6.64 35.03 -20.49
C ILE A 85 -7.65 34.61 -19.43
N VAL A 86 -7.14 34.27 -18.25
CA VAL A 86 -7.90 33.75 -17.11
C VAL A 86 -7.82 34.74 -15.96
N HIS A 87 -8.98 35.07 -15.39
CA HIS A 87 -9.10 35.87 -14.18
C HIS A 87 -9.68 35.03 -13.05
N SER A 88 -8.88 34.79 -12.02
CA SER A 88 -9.31 34.14 -10.78
C SER A 88 -9.62 35.17 -9.68
N ASP A 89 -9.11 36.40 -9.80
CA ASP A 89 -9.19 37.44 -8.76
C ASP A 89 -10.23 38.55 -9.04
N ASN A 90 -10.86 38.56 -10.21
CA ASN A 90 -11.77 39.65 -10.55
C ASN A 90 -13.12 39.58 -9.79
N HIS A 91 -13.88 40.68 -9.86
CA HIS A 91 -15.17 40.79 -9.16
C HIS A 91 -16.12 39.64 -9.51
N ARG A 92 -16.22 39.29 -10.79
CA ARG A 92 -17.16 38.26 -11.28
C ARG A 92 -16.84 36.88 -10.73
N ALA A 93 -15.58 36.45 -10.78
CA ALA A 93 -15.13 35.17 -10.24
C ALA A 93 -15.32 35.12 -8.71
N LYS A 94 -14.90 36.17 -7.99
CA LYS A 94 -15.09 36.29 -6.53
C LYS A 94 -16.56 36.20 -6.11
N THR A 95 -17.45 36.97 -6.76
CA THR A 95 -18.88 36.95 -6.43
C THR A 95 -19.49 35.56 -6.65
N ALA A 96 -19.12 34.89 -7.75
CA ALA A 96 -19.62 33.54 -8.02
C ALA A 96 -19.12 32.51 -7.00
N ARG A 97 -17.82 32.52 -6.67
CA ARG A 97 -17.26 31.61 -5.65
C ARG A 97 -17.89 31.85 -4.28
N LYS A 98 -18.08 33.11 -3.89
CA LYS A 98 -18.76 33.47 -2.63
C LYS A 98 -20.19 32.91 -2.58
N MET A 99 -20.96 33.06 -3.66
CA MET A 99 -22.32 32.51 -3.75
C MET A 99 -22.34 30.98 -3.66
N VAL A 100 -21.41 30.30 -4.35
CA VAL A 100 -21.29 28.84 -4.29
C VAL A 100 -20.92 28.39 -2.87
N MET A 101 -19.95 29.04 -2.23
CA MET A 101 -19.57 28.72 -0.86
C MET A 101 -20.74 28.95 0.11
N GLU A 102 -21.53 30.01 -0.06
CA GLU A 102 -22.72 30.26 0.75
C GLU A 102 -23.77 29.13 0.61
N LEU A 103 -23.97 28.61 -0.60
CA LEU A 103 -24.85 27.45 -0.84
C LEU A 103 -24.30 26.17 -0.18
N LEU A 104 -22.99 25.94 -0.24
CA LEU A 104 -22.36 24.77 0.39
C LEU A 104 -22.39 24.86 1.93
N VAL A 105 -22.18 26.05 2.49
CA VAL A 105 -22.27 26.31 3.94
C VAL A 105 -23.71 26.15 4.45
N ALA A 106 -24.72 26.40 3.62
CA ALA A 106 -26.12 26.16 4.00
C ALA A 106 -26.39 24.70 4.39
N ASP A 107 -25.64 23.77 3.79
CA ASP A 107 -25.74 22.32 4.05
C ASP A 107 -24.78 21.85 5.15
N GLN A 108 -24.14 22.75 5.90
CA GLN A 108 -23.26 22.38 7.02
C GLN A 108 -23.90 22.73 8.36
N PRO A 109 -23.63 21.97 9.43
CA PRO A 109 -23.84 22.46 10.79
C PRO A 109 -23.11 23.79 10.99
N GLU A 110 -23.60 24.67 11.88
CA GLU A 110 -22.86 25.90 12.20
C GLU A 110 -21.43 25.56 12.63
N ARG A 111 -20.43 26.41 12.30
CA ARG A 111 -19.01 26.09 12.55
C ARG A 111 -18.71 25.68 13.98
N ALA A 112 -19.38 26.29 14.98
CA ALA A 112 -19.22 25.93 16.39
C ALA A 112 -19.75 24.52 16.75
N ALA A 113 -20.65 23.98 15.94
CA ALA A 113 -21.23 22.65 16.04
C ALA A 113 -20.81 21.75 14.86
N ALA A 114 -19.78 22.12 14.10
CA ALA A 114 -19.28 21.30 13.01
C ALA A 114 -18.46 20.12 13.55
N HIS A 115 -18.60 18.96 12.92
CA HIS A 115 -17.79 17.77 13.24
C HIS A 115 -16.29 17.98 13.01
N ASP A 116 -15.92 18.90 12.13
CA ASP A 116 -14.56 19.38 11.92
C ASP A 116 -14.58 20.90 11.65
N PRO A 117 -14.44 21.75 12.68
CA PRO A 117 -14.48 23.21 12.56
C PRO A 117 -13.28 23.80 11.82
N ASP A 118 -12.23 23.00 11.60
CA ASP A 118 -11.00 23.33 10.88
C ASP A 118 -10.92 22.64 9.51
N SER A 119 -12.03 22.08 9.03
CA SER A 119 -12.10 21.41 7.73
C SER A 119 -11.82 22.34 6.56
N GLU A 120 -11.43 21.75 5.42
CA GLU A 120 -11.13 22.46 4.17
C GLU A 120 -12.31 23.31 3.68
N LEU A 121 -13.55 22.87 3.93
CA LEU A 121 -14.75 23.66 3.67
C LEU A 121 -14.77 24.96 4.48
N TRP A 122 -14.54 24.88 5.80
CA TRP A 122 -14.55 26.08 6.65
C TRP A 122 -13.38 27.00 6.36
N HIS A 123 -12.21 26.44 6.04
CA HIS A 123 -11.07 27.20 5.56
C HIS A 123 -11.42 28.03 4.31
N TYR A 124 -12.03 27.40 3.30
CA TYR A 124 -12.42 28.12 2.09
C TYR A 124 -13.60 29.07 2.31
N ALA A 125 -14.56 28.73 3.18
CA ALA A 125 -15.66 29.63 3.54
C ALA A 125 -15.12 30.93 4.17
N GLU A 126 -14.18 30.82 5.11
CA GLU A 126 -13.49 31.94 5.74
C GLU A 126 -12.72 32.77 4.70
N SER A 127 -11.96 32.13 3.81
CA SER A 127 -11.21 32.81 2.73
C SER A 127 -12.11 33.65 1.79
N GLN A 128 -13.39 33.27 1.65
CA GLN A 128 -14.37 33.96 0.80
C GLN A 128 -15.26 34.93 1.60
N GLY A 129 -15.03 35.07 2.92
CA GLY A 129 -15.85 35.90 3.81
C GLY A 129 -17.30 35.43 3.91
N VAL A 130 -17.49 34.12 4.05
CA VAL A 130 -18.77 33.44 4.27
C VAL A 130 -18.76 32.81 5.67
N GLU A 131 -19.55 33.39 6.58
CA GLU A 131 -19.69 32.90 7.96
C GLU A 131 -21.01 32.15 8.19
N SER A 132 -22.04 32.49 7.41
CA SER A 132 -23.36 31.91 7.48
C SER A 132 -24.04 31.93 6.11
N ALA A 133 -25.10 31.15 5.96
CA ALA A 133 -25.87 31.06 4.72
C ALA A 133 -27.26 31.67 4.86
N ARG A 134 -27.72 32.36 3.81
CA ARG A 134 -29.10 32.87 3.70
C ARG A 134 -30.06 31.85 3.08
N PHE A 135 -29.56 30.70 2.66
CA PHE A 135 -30.32 29.66 1.98
C PHE A 135 -30.77 28.56 2.97
N PRO A 136 -31.89 27.89 2.70
CA PRO A 136 -32.31 26.76 3.52
C PRO A 136 -31.34 25.58 3.35
N ALA A 137 -31.05 24.89 4.45
CA ALA A 137 -30.31 23.64 4.46
C ALA A 137 -31.10 22.51 3.78
N LYS A 138 -30.39 21.55 3.18
CA LYS A 138 -30.99 20.27 2.79
C LYS A 138 -31.42 19.44 4.01
N GLN A 139 -32.25 18.43 3.76
CA GLN A 139 -32.49 17.40 4.76
C GLN A 139 -31.28 16.46 4.85
N ALA A 140 -30.68 16.37 6.04
CA ALA A 140 -29.59 15.44 6.30
C ALA A 140 -30.11 13.99 6.33
N ALA A 141 -29.27 13.06 5.83
CA ALA A 141 -29.48 11.65 6.09
C ALA A 141 -29.01 11.30 7.52
N GLU A 142 -29.50 10.18 8.05
CA GLU A 142 -29.09 9.71 9.37
C GLU A 142 -27.57 9.43 9.42
N PRO A 143 -26.91 9.73 10.55
CA PRO A 143 -25.51 9.38 10.75
C PRO A 143 -25.35 7.86 10.92
N ASP A 144 -24.15 7.36 10.64
CA ASP A 144 -23.80 5.95 10.80
C ASP A 144 -22.49 5.79 11.59
N SER A 145 -22.61 5.10 12.72
CA SER A 145 -21.51 4.79 13.64
C SER A 145 -21.30 3.27 13.80
N SER A 146 -21.76 2.46 12.86
CA SER A 146 -21.61 1.00 12.88
C SER A 146 -20.15 0.53 12.73
N HIS A 147 -19.32 1.24 11.95
CA HIS A 147 -17.93 0.85 11.71
C HIS A 147 -17.07 1.14 12.96
N PRO A 148 -16.15 0.24 13.38
CA PRO A 148 -15.41 0.39 14.64
C PRO A 148 -14.44 1.59 14.67
N ALA A 149 -13.92 2.02 13.51
CA ALA A 149 -12.91 3.08 13.44
C ALA A 149 -13.32 4.36 12.69
N ILE A 150 -14.48 4.35 12.01
CA ILE A 150 -14.91 5.44 11.12
C ILE A 150 -16.31 5.88 11.54
N ALA A 151 -16.52 7.18 11.64
CA ALA A 151 -17.82 7.81 11.83
C ALA A 151 -18.29 8.44 10.52
N VAL A 152 -19.59 8.33 10.24
CA VAL A 152 -20.25 8.88 9.05
C VAL A 152 -21.30 9.89 9.50
N ASN A 153 -20.99 11.18 9.35
CA ASN A 153 -21.83 12.31 9.74
C ASN A 153 -22.42 12.97 8.48
N MET A 154 -23.61 12.51 8.06
CA MET A 154 -24.17 12.87 6.76
C MET A 154 -24.78 14.28 6.68
N ASP A 155 -25.02 14.92 7.82
CA ASP A 155 -25.36 16.33 7.94
C ASP A 155 -24.21 17.25 7.51
N ALA A 156 -22.95 16.83 7.64
CA ALA A 156 -21.80 17.54 7.10
C ALA A 156 -21.46 17.18 5.63
N CYS A 157 -22.24 16.34 4.94
CA CYS A 157 -21.91 15.89 3.59
C CYS A 157 -22.37 16.88 2.50
N ILE A 158 -21.44 17.43 1.71
CA ILE A 158 -21.75 18.30 0.55
C ILE A 158 -21.89 17.55 -0.79
N GLN A 159 -22.01 16.21 -0.76
CA GLN A 159 -22.16 15.36 -1.95
C GLN A 159 -21.06 15.59 -3.03
N CYS A 160 -19.82 15.91 -2.61
CA CYS A 160 -18.73 16.24 -3.54
C CYS A 160 -18.18 15.02 -4.34
N ASN A 161 -18.63 13.81 -4.00
CA ASN A 161 -18.17 12.52 -4.54
C ASN A 161 -16.69 12.18 -4.32
N LEU A 162 -15.98 12.92 -3.46
CA LEU A 162 -14.55 12.68 -3.24
C LEU A 162 -14.30 11.35 -2.51
N CYS A 163 -15.19 10.97 -1.59
CA CYS A 163 -15.21 9.65 -0.95
C CYS A 163 -15.51 8.51 -1.94
N VAL A 164 -16.40 8.75 -2.91
CA VAL A 164 -16.73 7.79 -3.98
C VAL A 164 -15.48 7.55 -4.84
N ARG A 165 -14.81 8.61 -5.30
CA ARG A 165 -13.56 8.51 -6.09
C ARG A 165 -12.43 7.84 -5.30
N ALA A 166 -12.26 8.20 -4.03
CA ALA A 166 -11.30 7.55 -3.13
C ALA A 166 -11.52 6.02 -3.07
N CYS A 167 -12.77 5.57 -2.94
CA CYS A 167 -13.09 4.15 -2.83
C CYS A 167 -13.03 3.41 -4.19
N ARG A 168 -13.58 4.01 -5.25
CA ARG A 168 -13.76 3.39 -6.57
C ARG A 168 -12.53 3.47 -7.47
N GLU A 169 -11.85 4.62 -7.47
CA GLU A 169 -10.80 4.94 -8.43
C GLU A 169 -9.40 4.79 -7.80
N VAL A 170 -9.22 5.29 -6.58
CA VAL A 170 -7.91 5.23 -5.89
C VAL A 170 -7.68 3.84 -5.30
N GLN A 171 -8.61 3.38 -4.44
CA GLN A 171 -8.47 2.10 -3.74
C GLN A 171 -9.01 0.91 -4.53
N VAL A 172 -9.93 1.14 -5.47
CA VAL A 172 -10.58 0.08 -6.28
C VAL A 172 -11.27 -0.96 -5.40
N ASN A 173 -11.99 -0.52 -4.37
CA ASN A 173 -12.81 -1.39 -3.52
C ASN A 173 -14.28 -1.37 -3.96
N ASP A 174 -14.73 -0.27 -4.55
CA ASP A 174 -16.07 -0.10 -5.13
C ASP A 174 -17.25 -0.27 -4.15
N VAL A 175 -17.07 0.18 -2.91
CA VAL A 175 -18.08 0.06 -1.84
C VAL A 175 -18.97 1.30 -1.73
N ILE A 176 -18.43 2.50 -2.02
CA ILE A 176 -19.14 3.77 -1.79
C ILE A 176 -19.83 4.22 -3.08
N GLY A 177 -21.12 4.54 -3.00
CA GLY A 177 -21.92 5.10 -4.09
C GLY A 177 -22.62 6.42 -3.72
N LEU A 178 -23.31 7.00 -4.71
CA LEU A 178 -24.26 8.11 -4.53
C LEU A 178 -25.63 7.64 -5.04
N ALA A 179 -26.60 7.51 -4.15
CA ALA A 179 -27.97 7.11 -4.47
C ALA A 179 -28.92 8.32 -4.43
N GLY A 180 -30.08 8.21 -5.06
CA GLY A 180 -31.07 9.30 -5.14
C GLY A 180 -30.77 10.34 -6.24
N ARG A 181 -31.51 11.46 -6.23
CA ARG A 181 -31.35 12.54 -7.22
C ARG A 181 -31.70 13.90 -6.63
N GLY A 182 -30.93 14.93 -6.97
CA GLY A 182 -31.16 16.29 -6.48
C GLY A 182 -30.93 16.38 -4.97
N ALA A 183 -31.84 17.04 -4.25
CA ALA A 183 -31.73 17.22 -2.80
C ALA A 183 -31.77 15.90 -2.01
N GLU A 184 -32.39 14.85 -2.55
CA GLU A 184 -32.47 13.52 -1.94
C GLU A 184 -31.21 12.66 -2.18
N ALA A 185 -30.20 13.19 -2.88
CA ALA A 185 -28.99 12.43 -3.14
C ALA A 185 -28.19 12.18 -1.85
N LYS A 186 -27.78 10.95 -1.59
CA LYS A 186 -26.96 10.61 -0.41
C LYS A 186 -25.86 9.62 -0.75
N ILE A 187 -24.77 9.71 0.00
CA ILE A 187 -23.72 8.70 -0.01
C ILE A 187 -24.27 7.43 0.61
N VAL A 188 -23.95 6.29 -0.01
CA VAL A 188 -24.39 4.95 0.43
C VAL A 188 -23.22 3.98 0.38
N PHE A 189 -23.30 2.90 1.16
CA PHE A 189 -22.34 1.79 1.15
C PHE A 189 -23.04 0.54 0.60
N ASP A 190 -22.43 -0.16 -0.35
CA ASP A 190 -23.02 -1.30 -1.08
C ASP A 190 -24.48 -1.04 -1.51
N PHE A 191 -25.44 -1.73 -0.88
CA PHE A 191 -26.87 -1.59 -1.16
C PHE A 191 -27.59 -0.71 -0.12
N ASP A 192 -26.96 0.41 0.26
CA ASP A 192 -27.41 1.31 1.35
C ASP A 192 -27.36 0.64 2.73
N ASP A 193 -26.39 -0.25 2.91
CA ASP A 193 -26.07 -0.88 4.19
C ASP A 193 -25.34 0.13 5.09
N GLU A 194 -25.41 -0.07 6.41
CA GLU A 194 -24.50 0.58 7.34
C GLU A 194 -23.04 0.22 6.99
N MET A 195 -22.10 1.16 7.11
CA MET A 195 -20.70 0.97 6.72
C MET A 195 -20.08 -0.27 7.39
N GLY A 196 -20.36 -0.50 8.67
CA GLY A 196 -19.87 -1.64 9.44
C GLY A 196 -20.46 -2.99 8.99
N ALA A 197 -21.62 -2.98 8.33
CA ALA A 197 -22.26 -4.16 7.74
C ALA A 197 -21.93 -4.35 6.25
N SER A 198 -21.44 -3.30 5.57
CA SER A 198 -21.01 -3.35 4.17
C SER A 198 -19.70 -4.12 3.95
N THR A 199 -19.30 -4.27 2.70
CA THR A 199 -18.01 -4.82 2.25
C THR A 199 -16.82 -3.85 2.43
N CYS A 200 -17.02 -2.74 3.14
CA CYS A 200 -15.96 -1.78 3.47
C CYS A 200 -14.81 -2.48 4.22
N VAL A 201 -13.60 -2.37 3.68
CA VAL A 201 -12.39 -2.95 4.28
C VAL A 201 -11.70 -2.03 5.30
N GLY A 202 -12.31 -0.88 5.64
CA GLY A 202 -11.77 0.06 6.63
C GLY A 202 -10.45 0.73 6.22
N CYS A 203 -10.17 0.93 4.93
CA CYS A 203 -8.92 1.56 4.49
C CYS A 203 -8.80 3.05 4.85
N GLY A 204 -9.94 3.73 5.07
CA GLY A 204 -10.04 5.15 5.42
C GLY A 204 -9.49 6.13 4.38
N GLU A 205 -9.37 5.72 3.11
CA GLU A 205 -9.05 6.66 2.02
C GLU A 205 -10.14 7.74 1.89
N CYS A 206 -11.41 7.34 2.04
CA CYS A 206 -12.54 8.27 2.03
C CYS A 206 -12.51 9.28 3.18
N VAL A 207 -12.01 8.89 4.36
CA VAL A 207 -11.81 9.78 5.52
C VAL A 207 -10.74 10.81 5.21
N GLN A 208 -9.57 10.38 4.69
CA GLN A 208 -8.49 11.29 4.27
C GLN A 208 -8.87 12.23 3.12
N ALA A 209 -9.88 11.86 2.35
CA ALA A 209 -10.37 12.61 1.21
C ALA A 209 -11.54 13.53 1.56
N CYS A 210 -12.18 13.39 2.71
CA CYS A 210 -13.37 14.17 3.05
C CYS A 210 -12.99 15.62 3.42
N PRO A 211 -13.56 16.64 2.76
CA PRO A 211 -13.18 18.03 3.00
C PRO A 211 -14.05 18.74 4.06
N THR A 212 -14.99 18.03 4.70
CA THR A 212 -16.03 18.65 5.56
C THR A 212 -16.15 18.07 6.98
N GLY A 213 -15.48 16.96 7.27
CA GLY A 213 -15.73 16.20 8.50
C GLY A 213 -16.94 15.26 8.45
N ALA A 214 -17.55 15.05 7.27
CA ALA A 214 -18.61 14.04 7.10
C ALA A 214 -18.11 12.59 7.28
N LEU A 215 -16.82 12.34 7.06
CA LEU A 215 -16.18 11.06 7.32
C LEU A 215 -14.96 11.31 8.20
N MET A 216 -14.99 10.80 9.42
CA MET A 216 -13.99 11.12 10.45
C MET A 216 -13.45 9.86 11.14
N PRO A 217 -12.19 9.86 11.60
CA PRO A 217 -11.70 8.82 12.48
C PRO A 217 -12.39 8.95 13.85
N LYS A 218 -12.99 7.86 14.34
CA LYS A 218 -13.70 7.86 15.63
C LYS A 218 -12.82 8.23 16.81
N THR A 219 -11.51 8.00 16.71
CA THR A 219 -10.54 8.33 17.76
C THR A 219 -10.42 9.82 18.05
N LEU A 220 -10.93 10.69 17.16
CA LEU A 220 -10.96 12.14 17.37
C LEU A 220 -12.30 12.65 17.92
N LEU A 221 -13.33 11.79 17.96
CA LEU A 221 -14.70 12.16 18.28
C LEU A 221 -15.11 11.69 19.68
N ASP A 222 -16.09 12.36 20.28
CA ASP A 222 -16.79 11.89 21.47
C ASP A 222 -17.99 10.97 21.13
N GLY A 223 -18.80 10.64 22.14
CA GLY A 223 -19.99 9.80 22.00
C GLY A 223 -21.12 10.42 21.18
N ASP A 224 -21.14 11.75 21.05
CA ASP A 224 -22.11 12.51 20.25
C ASP A 224 -21.56 12.78 18.84
N GLN A 225 -20.44 12.15 18.48
CA GLN A 225 -19.73 12.29 17.20
C GLN A 225 -19.16 13.70 16.96
N MET A 226 -18.94 14.47 18.03
CA MET A 226 -18.34 15.81 17.95
C MET A 226 -16.83 15.74 18.15
N LEU A 227 -16.09 16.67 17.52
CA LEU A 227 -14.64 16.74 17.68
C LEU A 227 -14.28 16.98 19.15
N ALA A 228 -13.60 16.00 19.75
CA ALA A 228 -13.20 16.03 21.16
C ALA A 228 -11.68 16.15 21.33
N ILE A 229 -10.91 15.72 20.32
CA ILE A 229 -9.45 15.67 20.38
C ILE A 229 -8.86 16.39 19.17
N THR A 230 -8.19 17.51 19.44
CA THR A 230 -7.36 18.20 18.44
C THR A 230 -5.88 17.87 18.68
N PRO A 231 -5.18 17.29 17.69
CA PRO A 231 -3.74 17.00 17.78
C PRO A 231 -2.92 18.27 18.06
N ASP A 232 -1.83 18.14 18.83
CA ASP A 232 -0.88 19.22 19.11
C ASP A 232 0.37 19.18 18.21
N ARG A 233 0.68 18.02 17.61
CA ARG A 233 1.79 17.87 16.66
C ARG A 233 1.56 16.74 15.67
N GLN A 234 2.39 16.75 14.62
CA GLN A 234 2.47 15.68 13.63
C GLN A 234 3.89 15.13 13.56
N VAL A 235 4.03 13.81 13.37
CA VAL A 235 5.31 13.11 13.29
C VAL A 235 5.31 12.14 12.11
N ASP A 236 6.23 12.33 11.18
CA ASP A 236 6.39 11.46 10.01
C ASP A 236 7.07 10.14 10.37
N SER A 237 6.58 9.04 9.79
CA SER A 237 7.09 7.70 10.05
C SER A 237 6.75 6.70 8.92
N VAL A 238 6.97 5.42 9.19
CA VAL A 238 6.69 4.29 8.29
C VAL A 238 5.86 3.24 9.01
N CYS A 239 4.94 2.61 8.28
CA CYS A 239 4.05 1.57 8.78
C CYS A 239 4.82 0.32 9.29
N PRO A 240 4.62 -0.12 10.55
CA PRO A 240 5.35 -1.26 11.14
C PRO A 240 4.75 -2.63 10.80
N TYR A 241 3.86 -2.71 9.79
CA TYR A 241 3.08 -3.92 9.51
C TYR A 241 3.69 -4.84 8.47
N CYS A 242 3.41 -4.58 7.19
CA CYS A 242 3.80 -5.42 6.07
C CYS A 242 4.99 -4.84 5.30
N GLY A 243 5.62 -5.63 4.43
CA GLY A 243 6.79 -5.24 3.64
C GLY A 243 6.55 -4.20 2.55
N VAL A 244 5.34 -3.62 2.44
CA VAL A 244 5.08 -2.50 1.51
C VAL A 244 5.84 -1.24 1.92
N GLY A 245 5.97 -0.98 3.23
CA GLY A 245 6.67 0.22 3.72
C GLY A 245 5.91 1.53 3.49
N CYS A 246 4.58 1.53 3.68
CA CYS A 246 3.77 2.74 3.52
C CYS A 246 4.27 3.88 4.41
N GLN A 247 4.47 5.06 3.83
CA GLN A 247 4.81 6.28 4.56
C GLN A 247 3.54 6.90 5.16
N LEU A 248 3.65 7.36 6.40
CA LEU A 248 2.51 7.88 7.17
C LEU A 248 2.94 9.03 8.06
N THR A 249 1.94 9.79 8.54
CA THR A 249 2.11 10.85 9.52
C THR A 249 1.21 10.56 10.71
N PHE A 250 1.80 10.46 11.89
CA PHE A 250 1.09 10.32 13.15
C PHE A 250 0.64 11.69 13.64
N SER A 251 -0.65 11.85 13.92
CA SER A 251 -1.19 12.98 14.68
C SER A 251 -1.15 12.63 16.16
N VAL A 252 -0.52 13.48 16.96
CA VAL A 252 -0.24 13.22 18.38
C VAL A 252 -0.92 14.26 19.25
N LYS A 253 -1.42 13.82 20.41
CA LYS A 253 -1.94 14.66 21.49
C LYS A 253 -1.44 14.11 22.82
N ASP A 254 -0.82 14.94 23.64
CA ASP A 254 -0.35 14.55 25.00
C ASP A 254 0.48 13.25 25.00
N GLU A 255 1.46 13.16 24.08
CA GLU A 255 2.31 11.98 23.85
C GLU A 255 1.58 10.70 23.39
N LYS A 256 0.32 10.78 22.98
CA LYS A 256 -0.47 9.67 22.46
C LYS A 256 -0.79 9.86 20.98
N ILE A 257 -0.70 8.77 20.22
CA ILE A 257 -1.15 8.76 18.81
C ILE A 257 -2.67 8.75 18.81
N VAL A 258 -3.28 9.73 18.15
CA VAL A 258 -4.75 9.89 18.11
C VAL A 258 -5.33 9.73 16.70
N ALA A 259 -4.53 9.93 15.65
CA ALA A 259 -4.93 9.64 14.27
C ALA A 259 -3.71 9.40 13.37
N VAL A 260 -3.94 8.81 12.19
CA VAL A 260 -2.90 8.55 11.18
C VAL A 260 -3.39 8.95 9.80
N SER A 261 -2.58 9.72 9.08
CA SER A 261 -2.77 10.03 7.66
C SER A 261 -1.67 9.37 6.83
N GLY A 262 -1.99 9.05 5.58
CA GLY A 262 -1.00 8.55 4.64
C GLY A 262 -0.20 9.69 4.04
N ARG A 263 1.12 9.55 4.01
CA ARG A 263 2.04 10.51 3.42
C ARG A 263 2.38 10.11 1.99
N GLN A 264 2.60 11.09 1.13
CA GLN A 264 3.08 10.83 -0.22
C GLN A 264 4.45 10.15 -0.17
N GLY A 265 4.61 9.10 -0.98
CA GLY A 265 5.81 8.29 -1.02
C GLY A 265 5.76 7.23 -2.11
N PRO A 266 6.91 6.70 -2.55
CA PRO A 266 6.99 5.81 -3.70
C PRO A 266 6.26 4.48 -3.50
N ALA A 267 6.09 4.06 -2.24
CA ALA A 267 5.44 2.81 -1.89
C ALA A 267 3.91 2.90 -1.79
N ASN A 268 3.35 4.08 -1.53
CA ASN A 268 1.94 4.16 -1.20
C ASN A 268 1.18 5.34 -1.78
N GLN A 269 1.85 6.38 -2.30
CA GLN A 269 1.18 7.55 -2.89
C GLN A 269 0.08 8.12 -1.97
N GLY A 270 0.35 8.20 -0.66
CA GLY A 270 -0.63 8.66 0.35
C GLY A 270 -1.68 7.62 0.78
N ARG A 271 -1.72 6.44 0.17
CA ARG A 271 -2.68 5.36 0.49
C ARG A 271 -2.28 4.64 1.77
N LEU A 272 -3.25 4.17 2.54
CA LEU A 272 -3.05 3.26 3.67
C LEU A 272 -4.10 2.14 3.66
N CYS A 273 -3.87 1.12 4.47
CA CYS A 273 -4.89 0.11 4.80
C CYS A 273 -5.31 0.24 6.26
N VAL A 274 -6.35 -0.50 6.66
CA VAL A 274 -6.89 -0.49 8.03
C VAL A 274 -5.82 -0.63 9.11
N LYS A 275 -4.84 -1.52 8.90
CA LYS A 275 -3.73 -1.76 9.85
C LYS A 275 -2.88 -0.51 10.07
N GLY A 276 -2.46 0.13 8.98
CA GLY A 276 -1.61 1.32 9.05
C GLY A 276 -2.36 2.57 9.50
N ARG A 277 -3.66 2.65 9.20
CA ARG A 277 -4.47 3.84 9.51
C ARG A 277 -5.06 3.83 10.93
N TYR A 278 -5.44 2.67 11.44
CA TYR A 278 -6.17 2.53 12.70
C TYR A 278 -5.53 1.57 13.71
N GLY A 279 -4.61 0.70 13.28
CA GLY A 279 -3.98 -0.31 14.14
C GLY A 279 -2.79 0.25 14.92
N PHE A 280 -3.00 1.22 15.79
CA PHE A 280 -1.94 1.78 16.66
C PHE A 280 -2.28 1.71 18.15
N ASP A 281 -3.44 1.16 18.50
CA ASP A 281 -3.95 1.03 19.87
C ASP A 281 -3.12 0.07 20.75
N TYR A 282 -2.50 -0.96 20.15
CA TYR A 282 -1.74 -1.97 20.88
C TYR A 282 -0.57 -1.42 21.72
N ILE A 283 -0.01 -0.26 21.37
CA ILE A 283 1.09 0.36 22.15
C ILE A 283 0.62 0.92 23.51
N HIS A 284 -0.69 1.13 23.65
CA HIS A 284 -1.36 1.59 24.86
C HIS A 284 -2.20 0.49 25.51
N ASN A 285 -2.12 -0.75 25.02
CA ASN A 285 -2.83 -1.88 25.60
C ASN A 285 -2.34 -2.13 27.04
N PRO A 286 -3.24 -2.35 28.03
CA PRO A 286 -2.86 -2.64 29.40
C PRO A 286 -1.95 -3.86 29.60
N GLU A 287 -1.96 -4.82 28.67
CA GLU A 287 -1.12 -6.02 28.69
C GLU A 287 0.34 -5.75 28.25
N ARG A 288 0.66 -4.53 27.79
CA ARG A 288 2.01 -4.17 27.38
C ARG A 288 2.97 -4.18 28.58
N LEU A 289 4.02 -5.00 28.49
CA LEU A 289 5.08 -5.04 29.49
C LEU A 289 5.92 -3.74 29.45
N THR A 290 6.03 -3.06 30.59
CA THR A 290 6.78 -1.81 30.76
C THR A 290 8.03 -1.95 31.64
N HIS A 291 8.19 -3.09 32.31
CA HIS A 291 9.32 -3.39 33.20
C HIS A 291 9.95 -4.76 32.86
N PRO A 292 11.27 -4.94 33.08
CA PRO A 292 11.89 -6.26 33.03
C PRO A 292 11.24 -7.22 34.03
N LEU A 293 10.99 -8.44 33.58
CA LEU A 293 10.37 -9.49 34.39
C LEU A 293 11.31 -10.70 34.50
N ILE A 294 11.51 -11.18 35.73
CA ILE A 294 12.25 -12.42 36.01
C ILE A 294 11.26 -13.47 36.49
N ARG A 295 11.34 -14.69 35.93
CA ARG A 295 10.50 -15.80 36.37
C ARG A 295 10.79 -16.10 37.83
N ARG A 296 9.73 -16.28 38.62
CA ARG A 296 9.84 -16.64 40.03
C ARG A 296 10.42 -18.06 40.19
N GLU A 297 11.23 -18.25 41.22
CA GLU A 297 11.89 -19.54 41.47
C GLU A 297 10.92 -20.66 41.84
N ASP A 298 9.82 -20.33 42.50
CA ASP A 298 8.77 -21.27 42.91
C ASP A 298 7.81 -21.65 41.78
N VAL A 299 7.99 -21.10 40.57
CA VAL A 299 7.13 -21.35 39.41
C VAL A 299 7.86 -22.19 38.36
N PRO A 300 7.57 -23.50 38.24
CA PRO A 300 8.30 -24.38 37.33
C PRO A 300 8.12 -24.00 35.85
N LYS A 301 9.15 -24.29 35.05
CA LYS A 301 9.12 -24.16 33.59
C LYS A 301 8.45 -25.40 32.98
N SER A 302 7.13 -25.38 32.87
CA SER A 302 6.36 -26.45 32.22
C SER A 302 5.48 -25.90 31.10
N ALA A 303 5.44 -26.61 29.97
CA ALA A 303 4.54 -26.30 28.85
C ALA A 303 3.05 -26.52 29.20
N SER A 304 2.76 -27.34 30.22
CA SER A 304 1.39 -27.65 30.65
C SER A 304 0.82 -26.65 31.65
N MET A 305 1.59 -25.63 32.03
CA MET A 305 1.16 -24.65 33.04
C MET A 305 0.29 -23.56 32.39
N PRO A 306 -0.90 -23.28 32.91
CA PRO A 306 -1.74 -22.21 32.39
C PRO A 306 -1.06 -20.86 32.64
N PHE A 307 -0.97 -20.02 31.61
CA PHE A 307 -0.45 -18.66 31.69
C PHE A 307 -1.53 -17.69 31.25
N ASP A 308 -1.83 -16.71 32.10
CA ASP A 308 -2.70 -15.58 31.78
C ASP A 308 -1.85 -14.36 31.39
N PRO A 309 -1.83 -13.95 30.11
CA PRO A 309 -1.08 -12.78 29.66
C PRO A 309 -1.49 -11.48 30.35
N ALA A 310 -2.73 -11.36 30.83
CA ALA A 310 -3.20 -10.19 31.55
C ALA A 310 -2.63 -10.11 32.98
N ASN A 311 -2.14 -11.23 33.52
CA ASN A 311 -1.62 -11.33 34.89
C ASN A 311 -0.24 -12.04 34.91
N PRO A 312 0.80 -11.46 34.27
CA PRO A 312 2.11 -12.10 34.15
C PRO A 312 2.78 -12.34 35.51
N MET A 313 2.44 -11.56 36.54
CA MET A 313 3.01 -11.66 37.89
C MET A 313 2.65 -12.96 38.63
N THR A 314 1.70 -13.74 38.11
CA THR A 314 1.46 -15.12 38.57
C THR A 314 2.70 -16.00 38.38
N HIS A 315 3.49 -15.73 37.34
CA HIS A 315 4.68 -16.52 36.96
C HIS A 315 6.00 -15.75 37.12
N PHE A 316 5.93 -14.43 37.06
CA PHE A 316 7.08 -13.55 37.04
C PHE A 316 7.05 -12.58 38.23
N ARG A 317 8.18 -11.94 38.49
CA ARG A 317 8.30 -10.75 39.34
C ARG A 317 9.00 -9.66 38.56
N GLU A 318 8.72 -8.41 38.90
CA GLU A 318 9.48 -7.29 38.38
C GLU A 318 10.93 -7.34 38.85
N ALA A 319 11.80 -6.78 38.02
CA ALA A 319 13.23 -6.64 38.28
C ALA A 319 13.73 -5.31 37.71
N SER A 320 14.84 -4.83 38.27
CA SER A 320 15.59 -3.74 37.65
C SER A 320 16.27 -4.20 36.35
N TRP A 321 16.60 -3.26 35.47
CA TRP A 321 17.40 -3.56 34.28
C TRP A 321 18.74 -4.21 34.63
N ASP A 322 19.44 -3.70 35.64
CA ASP A 322 20.74 -4.25 36.06
C ASP A 322 20.61 -5.69 36.55
N GLU A 323 19.60 -5.99 37.37
CA GLU A 323 19.36 -7.35 37.85
C GLU A 323 19.04 -8.31 36.70
N ALA A 324 18.10 -7.94 35.82
CA ALA A 324 17.67 -8.76 34.70
C ALA A 324 18.81 -9.02 33.71
N LEU A 325 19.58 -7.98 33.36
CA LEU A 325 20.72 -8.09 32.44
C LEU A 325 21.87 -8.88 33.05
N ASN A 326 22.22 -8.66 34.33
CA ASN A 326 23.27 -9.43 35.01
C ASN A 326 22.91 -10.91 35.09
N LEU A 327 21.67 -11.24 35.43
CA LEU A 327 21.20 -12.62 35.46
C LEU A 327 21.27 -13.27 34.08
N ALA A 328 20.76 -12.59 33.05
CA ALA A 328 20.80 -13.08 31.67
C ALA A 328 22.23 -13.29 31.18
N ALA A 329 23.10 -12.28 31.33
CA ALA A 329 24.49 -12.33 30.90
C ALA A 329 25.27 -13.45 31.61
N THR A 330 25.13 -13.57 32.93
CA THR A 330 25.81 -14.60 33.73
C THR A 330 25.42 -16.00 33.25
N ARG A 331 24.12 -16.26 33.07
CA ARG A 331 23.63 -17.59 32.66
C ARG A 331 23.99 -17.91 31.20
N LEU A 332 23.88 -16.94 30.29
CA LEU A 332 24.28 -17.12 28.89
C LEU A 332 25.79 -17.35 28.75
N ALA A 333 26.61 -16.62 29.51
CA ALA A 333 28.05 -16.81 29.54
C ALA A 333 28.43 -18.20 30.08
N ALA A 334 27.80 -18.64 31.18
CA ALA A 334 28.03 -19.97 31.72
C ALA A 334 27.71 -21.07 30.69
N VAL A 335 26.56 -21.00 30.00
CA VAL A 335 26.21 -21.97 28.94
C VAL A 335 27.25 -21.96 27.81
N ARG A 336 27.68 -20.78 27.35
CA ARG A 336 28.72 -20.65 26.31
C ARG A 336 30.04 -21.26 26.76
N ASP A 337 30.45 -21.01 28.00
CA ASP A 337 31.77 -21.42 28.51
C ASP A 337 31.80 -22.92 28.87
N GLU A 338 30.68 -23.49 29.33
CA GLU A 338 30.54 -24.91 29.67
C GLU A 338 30.24 -25.81 28.45
N HIS A 339 29.40 -25.34 27.52
CA HIS A 339 28.91 -26.15 26.38
C HIS A 339 29.41 -25.67 25.01
N GLY A 340 30.18 -24.59 24.97
CA GLY A 340 30.76 -24.01 23.76
C GLY A 340 29.81 -23.09 22.97
N PRO A 341 30.34 -22.33 22.00
CA PRO A 341 29.56 -21.37 21.20
C PRO A 341 28.39 -21.97 20.42
N SER A 342 28.48 -23.23 20.01
CA SER A 342 27.43 -23.93 19.25
C SER A 342 26.16 -24.19 20.06
N ALA A 343 26.23 -24.14 21.39
CA ALA A 343 25.07 -24.26 22.28
C ALA A 343 24.22 -22.97 22.33
N MET A 344 24.71 -21.88 21.73
CA MET A 344 24.06 -20.57 21.74
C MET A 344 23.35 -20.31 20.41
N ALA A 345 22.28 -19.53 20.46
CA ALA A 345 21.60 -18.99 19.29
C ALA A 345 20.94 -17.65 19.61
N GLY A 346 20.71 -16.83 18.58
CA GLY A 346 19.93 -15.61 18.70
C GLY A 346 18.90 -15.49 17.59
N PHE A 347 17.66 -15.15 17.96
CA PHE A 347 16.58 -14.89 17.03
C PHE A 347 16.23 -13.41 17.08
N GLY A 348 16.49 -12.68 16.01
CA GLY A 348 16.12 -11.27 15.92
C GLY A 348 14.76 -11.08 15.26
N SER A 349 14.29 -9.83 15.25
CA SER A 349 12.95 -9.47 14.78
C SER A 349 13.02 -8.57 13.55
N ALA A 350 12.32 -8.95 12.47
CA ALA A 350 12.10 -8.08 11.32
C ALA A 350 10.98 -7.04 11.53
N LYS A 351 10.43 -6.95 12.75
CA LYS A 351 9.63 -5.80 13.18
C LYS A 351 10.51 -4.64 13.68
N GLY A 352 11.70 -4.96 14.17
CA GLY A 352 12.70 -3.98 14.61
C GLY A 352 13.43 -3.32 13.44
N THR A 353 14.32 -2.39 13.76
CA THR A 353 15.07 -1.62 12.76
C THR A 353 16.29 -2.37 12.23
N ASN A 354 16.94 -1.82 11.19
CA ASN A 354 18.18 -2.38 10.65
C ASN A 354 19.31 -2.32 11.68
N GLU A 355 19.35 -1.25 12.46
CA GLU A 355 20.31 -1.03 13.53
C GLU A 355 20.16 -2.08 14.62
N GLU A 356 18.93 -2.37 15.05
CA GLU A 356 18.65 -3.41 16.03
C GLU A 356 19.01 -4.81 15.49
N ALA A 357 18.65 -5.11 14.24
CA ALA A 357 19.03 -6.36 13.58
C ALA A 357 20.56 -6.53 13.53
N TYR A 358 21.28 -5.45 13.18
CA TYR A 358 22.73 -5.43 13.16
C TYR A 358 23.33 -5.65 14.57
N LEU A 359 22.78 -5.01 15.59
CA LEU A 359 23.23 -5.17 16.99
C LEU A 359 23.01 -6.61 17.48
N VAL A 360 21.87 -7.22 17.16
CA VAL A 360 21.56 -8.62 17.54
C VAL A 360 22.53 -9.57 16.86
N GLN A 361 22.72 -9.49 15.54
CA GLN A 361 23.66 -10.39 14.87
C GLN A 361 25.09 -10.20 15.36
N LYS A 362 25.49 -8.95 15.66
CA LYS A 362 26.81 -8.65 16.21
C LYS A 362 26.98 -9.29 17.58
N LEU A 363 25.99 -9.17 18.47
CA LEU A 363 26.00 -9.82 19.78
C LEU A 363 26.17 -11.34 19.67
N VAL A 364 25.44 -11.99 18.76
CA VAL A 364 25.54 -13.44 18.56
C VAL A 364 26.92 -13.81 18.03
N ARG A 365 27.40 -13.11 17.00
CA ARG A 365 28.69 -13.43 16.37
C ARG A 365 29.90 -13.11 17.24
N THR A 366 29.92 -11.98 17.92
CA THR A 366 31.09 -11.55 18.72
C THR A 366 30.98 -11.97 20.19
N GLY A 367 29.77 -11.92 20.76
CA GLY A 367 29.51 -12.24 22.16
C GLY A 367 29.32 -13.74 22.40
N PHE A 368 28.43 -14.37 21.61
CA PHE A 368 28.20 -15.81 21.70
C PHE A 368 29.23 -16.63 20.91
N ARG A 369 29.95 -16.00 19.97
CA ARG A 369 31.00 -16.60 19.13
C ARG A 369 30.49 -17.68 18.18
N THR A 370 29.28 -17.50 17.67
CA THR A 370 28.64 -18.44 16.75
C THR A 370 27.93 -17.70 15.63
N ASN A 371 27.71 -18.37 14.50
CA ASN A 371 26.87 -17.89 13.40
C ASN A 371 25.41 -18.33 13.53
N ASN A 372 25.02 -18.94 14.66
CA ASN A 372 23.64 -19.38 14.97
C ASN A 372 22.70 -18.18 15.21
N VAL A 373 22.53 -17.35 14.19
CA VAL A 373 21.60 -16.23 14.15
C VAL A 373 20.55 -16.49 13.07
N ASP A 374 19.30 -16.17 13.35
CA ASP A 374 18.23 -16.25 12.36
C ASP A 374 17.10 -15.25 12.66
N HIS A 375 16.16 -15.14 11.72
CA HIS A 375 14.94 -14.36 11.90
C HIS A 375 13.78 -14.94 11.07
N CYS A 376 12.65 -14.23 11.07
CA CYS A 376 11.40 -14.71 10.46
C CYS A 376 11.48 -15.00 8.96
N THR A 377 12.47 -14.46 8.22
CA THR A 377 12.63 -14.76 6.78
C THR A 377 12.80 -16.25 6.50
N ARG A 378 13.38 -17.00 7.44
CA ARG A 378 13.60 -18.45 7.33
C ARG A 378 12.32 -19.19 6.94
N LEU A 379 11.22 -18.83 7.58
CA LEU A 379 9.90 -19.44 7.35
C LEU A 379 9.15 -18.80 6.18
N CYS A 380 9.45 -17.54 5.83
CA CYS A 380 8.63 -16.77 4.91
C CYS A 380 9.15 -16.78 3.47
N HIS A 381 10.41 -16.39 3.23
CA HIS A 381 10.94 -16.20 1.86
C HIS A 381 12.40 -16.66 1.67
N ALA A 382 12.92 -17.52 2.55
CA ALA A 382 14.27 -18.05 2.39
C ALA A 382 14.47 -18.77 1.05
N SER A 383 13.49 -19.55 0.59
CA SER A 383 13.51 -20.21 -0.71
C SER A 383 13.53 -19.22 -1.88
N SER A 384 12.78 -18.12 -1.78
CA SER A 384 12.79 -17.05 -2.77
C SER A 384 14.15 -16.33 -2.81
N VAL A 385 14.76 -16.05 -1.65
CA VAL A 385 16.09 -15.44 -1.57
C VAL A 385 17.14 -16.35 -2.20
N ALA A 386 17.10 -17.65 -1.90
CA ALA A 386 18.04 -18.62 -2.48
C ALA A 386 17.94 -18.65 -4.01
N ALA A 387 16.72 -18.75 -4.55
CA ALA A 387 16.52 -18.77 -6.00
C ALA A 387 16.92 -17.45 -6.68
N LEU A 388 16.61 -16.30 -6.07
CA LEU A 388 16.97 -14.99 -6.62
C LEU A 388 18.48 -14.73 -6.57
N LEU A 389 19.18 -15.12 -5.50
CA LEU A 389 20.63 -15.04 -5.44
C LEU A 389 21.29 -15.92 -6.52
N GLU A 390 20.79 -17.13 -6.73
CA GLU A 390 21.32 -18.07 -7.72
C GLU A 390 21.12 -17.59 -9.17
N ASN A 391 19.95 -17.02 -9.50
CA ASN A 391 19.56 -16.76 -10.89
C ASN A 391 19.64 -15.28 -11.30
N ILE A 392 19.53 -14.34 -10.36
CA ILE A 392 19.57 -12.88 -10.60
C ILE A 392 20.82 -12.25 -9.98
N GLY A 393 21.46 -12.92 -9.02
CA GLY A 393 22.61 -12.38 -8.29
C GLY A 393 22.25 -11.44 -7.13
N SER A 394 20.96 -11.31 -6.80
CA SER A 394 20.49 -10.46 -5.70
C SER A 394 19.37 -11.13 -4.93
N GLY A 395 19.38 -11.05 -3.59
CA GLY A 395 18.31 -11.57 -2.73
C GLY A 395 17.08 -10.66 -2.61
N ALA A 396 17.00 -9.59 -3.39
CA ALA A 396 15.97 -8.55 -3.32
C ALA A 396 14.95 -8.61 -4.48
N VAL A 397 13.92 -7.77 -4.42
CA VAL A 397 12.98 -7.57 -5.53
C VAL A 397 13.68 -6.88 -6.70
N THR A 398 13.22 -7.11 -7.94
CA THR A 398 13.83 -6.49 -9.15
C THR A 398 13.10 -5.24 -9.62
N ALA A 399 11.85 -5.03 -9.19
CA ALA A 399 11.04 -3.87 -9.53
C ALA A 399 10.06 -3.52 -8.39
N SER A 400 9.69 -2.25 -8.29
CA SER A 400 8.62 -1.80 -7.39
C SER A 400 7.25 -2.27 -7.90
N PHE A 401 6.31 -2.58 -7.01
CA PHE A 401 4.92 -2.84 -7.41
C PHE A 401 4.25 -1.63 -8.08
N ALA A 402 4.82 -0.42 -7.96
CA ALA A 402 4.37 0.76 -8.70
C ALA A 402 4.57 0.63 -10.23
N GLU A 403 5.46 -0.27 -10.67
CA GLU A 403 5.64 -0.59 -12.10
C GLU A 403 4.46 -1.36 -12.70
N CYS A 404 3.50 -1.82 -11.88
CA CYS A 404 2.19 -2.26 -12.38
C CYS A 404 1.55 -1.21 -13.32
N ARG A 405 1.92 0.08 -13.19
CA ARG A 405 1.43 1.14 -14.08
C ARG A 405 1.84 0.94 -15.55
N ASN A 406 2.99 0.33 -15.79
CA ASN A 406 3.64 0.16 -17.08
C ASN A 406 3.54 -1.29 -17.61
N ALA A 407 2.93 -2.20 -16.85
CA ALA A 407 2.83 -3.61 -17.19
C ALA A 407 1.62 -3.90 -18.10
N GLU A 408 1.83 -4.68 -19.17
CA GLU A 408 0.76 -5.20 -20.03
C GLU A 408 0.19 -6.53 -19.51
N ALA A 409 0.99 -7.31 -18.78
CA ALA A 409 0.55 -8.52 -18.10
C ALA A 409 1.09 -8.62 -16.66
N ILE A 410 0.31 -9.20 -15.76
CA ILE A 410 0.67 -9.43 -14.36
C ILE A 410 0.30 -10.87 -13.98
N ILE A 411 1.23 -11.61 -13.40
CA ILE A 411 0.97 -12.87 -12.70
C ILE A 411 0.99 -12.59 -11.19
N VAL A 412 -0.05 -13.02 -10.48
CA VAL A 412 -0.05 -13.11 -9.01
C VAL A 412 -0.18 -14.58 -8.64
N ILE A 413 0.86 -15.16 -8.05
CA ILE A 413 0.92 -16.59 -7.74
C ILE A 413 1.20 -16.89 -6.25
N GLY A 414 0.40 -17.76 -5.64
CA GLY A 414 0.58 -18.14 -4.23
C GLY A 414 0.55 -16.94 -3.26
N ALA A 415 -0.24 -15.91 -3.59
CA ALA A 415 -0.35 -14.66 -2.84
C ALA A 415 -1.78 -14.15 -2.82
N ASN A 416 -2.17 -13.53 -1.69
CA ASN A 416 -3.46 -12.85 -1.52
C ASN A 416 -3.25 -11.36 -1.13
N PRO A 417 -2.77 -10.52 -2.06
CA PRO A 417 -2.35 -9.14 -1.79
C PRO A 417 -3.48 -8.27 -1.24
N THR A 418 -4.75 -8.54 -1.57
CA THR A 418 -5.89 -7.77 -1.01
C THR A 418 -6.00 -7.86 0.51
N VAL A 419 -5.42 -8.89 1.12
CA VAL A 419 -5.42 -9.10 2.58
C VAL A 419 -4.07 -8.75 3.20
N ASN A 420 -2.99 -9.32 2.66
CA ASN A 420 -1.67 -9.24 3.28
C ASN A 420 -0.87 -7.97 2.88
N HIS A 421 -1.06 -7.46 1.66
CA HIS A 421 -0.42 -6.25 1.15
C HIS A 421 -1.42 -5.30 0.47
N PRO A 422 -2.46 -4.80 1.18
CA PRO A 422 -3.61 -4.18 0.51
C PRO A 422 -3.24 -2.97 -0.35
N VAL A 423 -2.25 -2.18 0.07
CA VAL A 423 -1.75 -1.05 -0.74
C VAL A 423 -1.09 -1.53 -2.04
N ALA A 424 -0.24 -2.56 -2.01
CA ALA A 424 0.30 -3.16 -3.24
C ALA A 424 -0.83 -3.71 -4.14
N ALA A 425 -1.86 -4.31 -3.55
CA ALA A 425 -3.04 -4.76 -4.28
C ALA A 425 -3.77 -3.63 -5.02
N THR A 426 -3.77 -2.40 -4.48
CA THR A 426 -4.39 -1.25 -5.17
C THR A 426 -3.71 -0.97 -6.51
N PHE A 427 -2.38 -1.04 -6.57
CA PHE A 427 -1.63 -0.85 -7.83
C PHE A 427 -1.96 -1.94 -8.85
N ILE A 428 -2.08 -3.19 -8.41
CA ILE A 428 -2.47 -4.33 -9.26
C ILE A 428 -3.91 -4.13 -9.79
N LYS A 429 -4.85 -3.77 -8.92
CA LYS A 429 -6.25 -3.51 -9.30
C LYS A 429 -6.37 -2.32 -10.25
N ASN A 430 -5.63 -1.23 -10.01
CA ASN A 430 -5.59 -0.07 -10.89
C ASN A 430 -5.06 -0.43 -12.28
N ALA A 431 -4.03 -1.27 -12.36
CA ALA A 431 -3.50 -1.76 -13.63
C ALA A 431 -4.53 -2.59 -14.39
N ALA A 432 -5.17 -3.54 -13.72
CA ALA A 432 -6.23 -4.36 -14.32
C ALA A 432 -7.41 -3.51 -14.84
N GLN A 433 -7.84 -2.48 -14.10
CA GLN A 433 -8.88 -1.55 -14.57
C GLN A 433 -8.49 -0.76 -15.83
N ARG A 434 -7.20 -0.54 -16.07
CA ARG A 434 -6.69 0.10 -17.30
C ARG A 434 -6.50 -0.88 -18.46
N GLY A 435 -6.79 -2.17 -18.27
CA GLY A 435 -6.71 -3.19 -19.31
C GLY A 435 -5.46 -4.09 -19.24
N THR A 436 -4.62 -3.97 -18.21
CA THR A 436 -3.52 -4.94 -17.97
C THR A 436 -4.10 -6.33 -17.75
N LYS A 437 -3.55 -7.34 -18.43
CA LYS A 437 -3.98 -8.74 -18.28
C LYS A 437 -3.51 -9.28 -16.93
N LEU A 438 -4.45 -9.62 -16.05
CA LEU A 438 -4.15 -10.16 -14.72
C LEU A 438 -4.40 -11.66 -14.67
N TYR A 439 -3.37 -12.44 -14.32
CA TYR A 439 -3.45 -13.88 -14.14
C TYR A 439 -3.29 -14.22 -12.65
N VAL A 440 -4.29 -14.85 -12.05
CA VAL A 440 -4.27 -15.24 -10.63
C VAL A 440 -4.06 -16.74 -10.52
N LEU A 441 -2.87 -17.15 -10.10
CA LEU A 441 -2.48 -18.56 -9.94
C LEU A 441 -2.51 -18.87 -8.44
N ASP A 442 -3.66 -19.31 -7.92
CA ASP A 442 -3.80 -19.69 -6.51
C ASP A 442 -4.84 -20.82 -6.44
N PRO A 443 -4.58 -21.93 -5.72
CA PRO A 443 -5.55 -23.01 -5.56
C PRO A 443 -6.90 -22.55 -4.98
N ARG A 444 -6.95 -21.41 -4.27
CA ARG A 444 -8.16 -20.84 -3.68
C ARG A 444 -8.62 -19.60 -4.44
N GLY A 445 -9.94 -19.37 -4.44
CA GLY A 445 -10.50 -18.08 -4.85
C GLY A 445 -10.12 -16.94 -3.90
N GLN A 446 -9.95 -15.74 -4.45
CA GLN A 446 -9.59 -14.50 -3.77
C GLN A 446 -10.20 -13.26 -4.44
N HIS A 447 -10.22 -12.12 -3.74
CA HIS A 447 -10.88 -10.90 -4.25
C HIS A 447 -10.29 -10.37 -5.56
N LEU A 448 -9.01 -10.62 -5.84
CA LEU A 448 -8.39 -10.24 -7.12
C LEU A 448 -9.01 -10.93 -8.34
N ASP A 449 -9.70 -12.06 -8.17
CA ASP A 449 -10.32 -12.77 -9.28
C ASP A 449 -11.35 -11.95 -10.04
N ARG A 450 -11.98 -10.97 -9.37
CA ARG A 450 -12.92 -10.03 -10.01
C ARG A 450 -12.27 -9.20 -11.13
N TYR A 451 -10.95 -9.06 -11.10
CA TYR A 451 -10.17 -8.29 -12.07
C TYR A 451 -9.33 -9.20 -12.98
N ALA A 452 -9.35 -10.52 -12.75
CA ALA A 452 -8.48 -11.45 -13.45
C ALA A 452 -8.98 -11.73 -14.87
N THR A 453 -8.04 -11.71 -15.82
CA THR A 453 -8.24 -12.26 -17.17
C THR A 453 -8.41 -13.77 -17.12
N ALA A 454 -7.65 -14.46 -16.27
CA ALA A 454 -7.85 -15.87 -15.96
C ALA A 454 -7.34 -16.21 -14.56
N SER A 455 -8.00 -17.17 -13.91
CA SER A 455 -7.58 -17.70 -12.62
C SER A 455 -7.33 -19.20 -12.70
N LEU A 456 -6.14 -19.65 -12.28
CA LEU A 456 -5.72 -21.05 -12.33
C LEU A 456 -5.77 -21.65 -10.93
N ARG A 457 -6.71 -22.60 -10.74
CA ARG A 457 -6.92 -23.35 -9.49
C ARG A 457 -6.21 -24.69 -9.53
N PHE A 458 -4.88 -24.65 -9.51
CA PHE A 458 -4.08 -25.86 -9.59
C PHE A 458 -4.10 -26.63 -8.26
N SER A 459 -3.78 -27.92 -8.29
CA SER A 459 -3.68 -28.77 -7.09
C SER A 459 -2.54 -28.27 -6.18
N PRO A 460 -2.76 -27.96 -4.89
CA PRO A 460 -1.70 -27.46 -4.01
C PRO A 460 -0.44 -28.34 -4.02
N GLY A 461 0.73 -27.75 -4.24
CA GLY A 461 2.02 -28.47 -4.32
C GLY A 461 2.38 -28.99 -5.71
N SER A 462 1.54 -28.80 -6.72
CA SER A 462 1.81 -29.12 -8.13
C SER A 462 2.29 -27.93 -8.97
N ASP A 463 2.64 -26.83 -8.32
CA ASP A 463 3.06 -25.55 -8.90
C ASP A 463 4.18 -25.73 -9.94
N VAL A 464 5.23 -26.50 -9.60
CA VAL A 464 6.34 -26.82 -10.50
C VAL A 464 5.84 -27.45 -11.81
N ALA A 465 4.86 -28.35 -11.75
CA ALA A 465 4.32 -29.01 -12.94
C ALA A 465 3.59 -28.01 -13.85
N MET A 466 2.74 -27.16 -13.26
CA MET A 466 2.05 -26.09 -13.97
C MET A 466 3.03 -25.10 -14.63
N LEU A 467 4.02 -24.63 -13.87
CA LEU A 467 4.99 -23.64 -14.36
C LEU A 467 5.90 -24.22 -15.46
N ASN A 468 6.35 -25.47 -15.33
CA ASN A 468 7.12 -26.13 -16.38
C ASN A 468 6.30 -26.38 -17.65
N ALA A 469 4.98 -26.59 -17.54
CA ALA A 469 4.10 -26.64 -18.71
C ALA A 469 4.02 -25.30 -19.43
N MET A 470 3.94 -24.19 -18.68
CA MET A 470 3.98 -22.86 -19.28
C MET A 470 5.32 -22.57 -19.96
N ILE A 471 6.45 -22.93 -19.31
CA ILE A 471 7.79 -22.81 -19.89
C ILE A 471 7.90 -23.64 -21.19
N ASN A 472 7.42 -24.88 -21.18
CA ASN A 472 7.41 -25.75 -22.35
C ASN A 472 6.67 -25.11 -23.52
N VAL A 473 5.47 -24.53 -23.30
CA VAL A 473 4.70 -23.84 -24.34
C VAL A 473 5.50 -22.67 -24.93
N ILE A 474 6.06 -21.82 -24.07
CA ILE A 474 6.83 -20.64 -24.51
C ILE A 474 8.02 -21.05 -25.38
N ILE A 475 8.73 -22.10 -25.00
CA ILE A 475 9.90 -22.59 -25.74
C ILE A 475 9.50 -23.27 -27.04
N THR A 476 8.53 -24.18 -27.00
CA THR A 476 8.13 -25.00 -28.16
C THR A 476 7.41 -24.19 -29.25
N GLU A 477 6.69 -23.13 -28.86
CA GLU A 477 6.04 -22.20 -29.80
C GLU A 477 6.96 -21.06 -30.24
N GLY A 478 8.18 -20.95 -29.70
CA GLY A 478 9.14 -19.90 -30.06
C GLY A 478 8.72 -18.49 -29.60
N LEU A 479 8.06 -18.40 -28.44
CA LEU A 479 7.53 -17.14 -27.86
C LEU A 479 8.49 -16.46 -26.87
N TYR A 480 9.67 -17.03 -26.64
CA TYR A 480 10.71 -16.42 -25.81
C TYR A 480 11.42 -15.28 -26.57
N ASP A 481 11.99 -14.32 -25.83
CA ASP A 481 12.80 -13.25 -26.40
C ASP A 481 14.22 -13.79 -26.68
N ALA A 482 14.45 -14.24 -27.91
CA ALA A 482 15.72 -14.86 -28.30
C ALA A 482 16.92 -13.91 -28.13
N ALA A 483 16.75 -12.62 -28.42
CA ALA A 483 17.83 -11.64 -28.28
C ALA A 483 18.19 -11.40 -26.81
N TYR A 484 17.17 -11.30 -25.94
CA TYR A 484 17.39 -11.18 -24.51
C TYR A 484 18.04 -12.43 -23.92
N VAL A 485 17.54 -13.62 -24.28
CA VAL A 485 18.09 -14.90 -23.81
C VAL A 485 19.56 -15.05 -24.21
N GLU A 486 19.91 -14.75 -25.47
CA GLU A 486 21.30 -14.81 -25.94
C GLU A 486 22.21 -13.79 -25.24
N ALA A 487 21.71 -12.57 -24.99
CA ALA A 487 22.52 -11.49 -24.44
C ALA A 487 22.66 -11.52 -22.90
N HIS A 488 21.67 -12.06 -22.19
CA HIS A 488 21.53 -11.85 -20.74
C HIS A 488 21.34 -13.13 -19.92
N THR A 489 21.34 -14.31 -20.53
CA THR A 489 21.11 -15.57 -19.81
C THR A 489 22.10 -16.65 -20.20
N GLU A 490 22.18 -17.69 -19.37
CA GLU A 490 22.90 -18.94 -19.65
C GLU A 490 22.00 -20.15 -19.36
N GLY A 491 22.34 -21.32 -19.90
CA GLY A 491 21.62 -22.57 -19.61
C GLY A 491 20.30 -22.77 -20.36
N PHE A 492 19.98 -21.97 -21.38
CA PHE A 492 18.74 -22.09 -22.16
C PHE A 492 18.54 -23.47 -22.80
N GLU A 493 19.58 -24.03 -23.44
CA GLU A 493 19.47 -25.35 -24.09
C GLU A 493 19.22 -26.47 -23.07
N ASP A 494 19.81 -26.38 -21.87
CA ASP A 494 19.54 -27.33 -20.78
C ASP A 494 18.10 -27.21 -20.27
N LEU A 495 17.59 -25.99 -20.10
CA LEU A 495 16.20 -25.75 -19.71
C LEU A 495 15.23 -26.30 -20.75
N LYS A 496 15.50 -26.06 -22.04
CA LYS A 496 14.71 -26.57 -23.17
C LYS A 496 14.70 -28.10 -23.20
N ALA A 497 15.84 -28.75 -23.03
CA ALA A 497 15.93 -30.21 -22.96
C ALA A 497 15.14 -30.77 -21.76
N ARG A 498 15.27 -30.15 -20.58
CA ARG A 498 14.59 -30.57 -19.34
C ARG A 498 13.08 -30.36 -19.40
N THR A 499 12.60 -29.33 -20.08
CA THR A 499 11.16 -29.04 -20.18
C THR A 499 10.48 -29.70 -21.37
N ALA A 500 11.22 -30.39 -22.25
CA ALA A 500 10.63 -31.02 -23.45
C ALA A 500 9.50 -32.02 -23.15
N HIS A 501 9.57 -32.71 -22.01
CA HIS A 501 8.58 -33.72 -21.59
C HIS A 501 7.46 -33.15 -20.71
N THR A 502 7.57 -31.88 -20.28
CA THR A 502 6.56 -31.22 -19.45
C THR A 502 5.51 -30.52 -20.29
N THR A 503 4.93 -31.22 -21.27
CA THR A 503 3.88 -30.67 -22.13
C THR A 503 2.62 -30.34 -21.32
N PRO A 504 1.78 -29.39 -21.76
CA PRO A 504 0.49 -29.13 -21.12
C PRO A 504 -0.36 -30.38 -20.91
N GLU A 505 -0.42 -31.30 -21.89
CA GLU A 505 -1.15 -32.58 -21.77
C GLU A 505 -0.59 -33.48 -20.68
N ALA A 506 0.74 -33.55 -20.55
CA ALA A 506 1.39 -34.38 -19.54
C ALA A 506 1.21 -33.81 -18.13
N MET A 507 1.21 -32.48 -17.99
CA MET A 507 1.14 -31.80 -16.69
C MET A 507 -0.30 -31.54 -16.22
N ALA A 508 -1.26 -31.42 -17.13
CA ALA A 508 -2.68 -31.21 -16.81
C ALA A 508 -3.24 -32.19 -15.74
N PRO A 509 -3.04 -33.53 -15.83
CA PRO A 509 -3.53 -34.44 -14.80
C PRO A 509 -2.80 -34.30 -13.45
N ILE A 510 -1.58 -33.74 -13.43
CA ILE A 510 -0.80 -33.52 -12.20
C ILE A 510 -1.26 -32.24 -11.52
N CYS A 511 -1.35 -31.14 -12.28
CA CYS A 511 -1.66 -29.83 -11.72
C CYS A 511 -3.16 -29.53 -11.68
N GLY A 512 -4.00 -30.32 -12.34
CA GLY A 512 -5.45 -30.13 -12.36
C GLY A 512 -5.92 -28.94 -13.21
N ILE A 513 -5.06 -28.41 -14.08
CA ILE A 513 -5.41 -27.33 -15.02
C ILE A 513 -5.47 -27.90 -16.43
N ASP A 514 -6.53 -27.57 -17.17
CA ASP A 514 -6.68 -27.98 -18.57
C ASP A 514 -5.50 -27.48 -19.44
N ALA A 515 -5.08 -28.33 -20.38
CA ALA A 515 -3.92 -28.09 -21.23
C ALA A 515 -4.05 -26.82 -22.09
N GLU A 516 -5.25 -26.52 -22.62
CA GLU A 516 -5.48 -25.30 -23.39
C GLU A 516 -5.50 -24.06 -22.50
N THR A 517 -5.96 -24.19 -21.25
CA THR A 517 -5.87 -23.09 -20.27
C THR A 517 -4.40 -22.76 -19.95
N LEU A 518 -3.55 -23.77 -19.77
CA LEU A 518 -2.10 -23.58 -19.59
C LEU A 518 -1.49 -22.85 -20.80
N ARG A 519 -1.82 -23.27 -22.02
CA ARG A 519 -1.37 -22.61 -23.26
C ARG A 519 -1.82 -21.17 -23.34
N SER A 520 -3.10 -20.91 -23.12
CA SER A 520 -3.69 -19.58 -23.21
C SER A 520 -3.01 -18.59 -22.27
N VAL A 521 -2.77 -18.98 -21.01
CA VAL A 521 -2.05 -18.14 -20.05
C VAL A 521 -0.57 -17.99 -20.40
N ALA A 522 0.11 -19.07 -20.80
CA ALA A 522 1.51 -19.00 -21.22
C ALA A 522 1.72 -18.04 -22.41
N ARG A 523 0.89 -18.17 -23.45
CA ARG A 523 0.87 -17.27 -24.62
C ARG A 523 0.56 -15.84 -24.22
N GLY A 524 -0.46 -15.66 -23.38
CA GLY A 524 -0.90 -14.34 -22.93
C GLY A 524 0.17 -13.59 -22.12
N TYR A 525 0.93 -14.31 -21.29
CA TYR A 525 2.09 -13.77 -20.57
C TYR A 525 3.27 -13.48 -21.52
N ALA A 526 3.66 -14.45 -22.35
CA ALA A 526 4.86 -14.33 -23.20
C ALA A 526 4.74 -13.32 -24.35
N THR A 527 3.53 -13.04 -24.83
CA THR A 527 3.30 -12.05 -25.90
C THR A 527 3.07 -10.62 -25.39
N ALA A 528 3.02 -10.41 -24.07
CA ALA A 528 2.95 -9.07 -23.49
C ALA A 528 4.31 -8.36 -23.62
N LYS A 529 4.32 -7.07 -23.96
CA LYS A 529 5.58 -6.31 -24.12
C LYS A 529 6.32 -6.08 -22.81
N SER A 530 5.56 -6.04 -21.72
CA SER A 530 6.04 -5.86 -20.35
C SER A 530 5.18 -6.70 -19.41
N ALA A 531 5.83 -7.53 -18.59
CA ALA A 531 5.12 -8.35 -17.63
C ALA A 531 5.79 -8.42 -16.26
N MET A 532 4.97 -8.45 -15.21
CA MET A 532 5.42 -8.59 -13.83
C MET A 532 4.92 -9.89 -13.20
N ILE A 533 5.72 -10.46 -12.30
CA ILE A 533 5.35 -11.62 -11.49
C ILE A 533 5.44 -11.26 -10.01
N PHE A 534 4.31 -11.36 -9.31
CA PHE A 534 4.20 -11.24 -7.87
C PHE A 534 3.98 -12.62 -7.26
N TRP A 535 4.72 -12.96 -6.22
CA TRP A 535 4.47 -14.21 -5.50
C TRP A 535 4.60 -14.09 -3.99
N GLY A 536 3.98 -15.03 -3.29
CA GLY A 536 3.92 -15.06 -1.84
C GLY A 536 4.29 -16.43 -1.26
N MET A 537 3.69 -16.72 -0.11
CA MET A 537 3.96 -17.92 0.67
C MET A 537 3.46 -19.22 0.02
N GLY A 538 2.48 -19.15 -0.87
CA GLY A 538 2.04 -20.31 -1.66
C GLY A 538 3.09 -20.79 -2.68
N ILE A 539 4.18 -20.03 -2.86
CA ILE A 539 5.35 -20.48 -3.62
C ILE A 539 6.46 -20.88 -2.66
N SER A 540 6.76 -20.05 -1.66
CA SER A 540 7.96 -20.22 -0.84
C SER A 540 7.83 -21.29 0.26
N GLN A 541 6.63 -21.48 0.85
CA GLN A 541 6.40 -22.39 1.99
C GLN A 541 6.03 -23.81 1.54
N HIS A 542 6.87 -24.37 0.67
CA HIS A 542 6.71 -25.71 0.10
C HIS A 542 8.02 -26.48 0.17
N THR A 543 7.94 -27.82 0.11
CA THR A 543 9.12 -28.71 -0.04
C THR A 543 9.93 -28.38 -1.30
N HIS A 544 9.28 -27.83 -2.33
CA HIS A 544 9.85 -27.39 -3.60
C HIS A 544 9.87 -25.86 -3.75
N GLY A 545 9.87 -25.09 -2.65
CA GLY A 545 9.69 -23.64 -2.74
C GLY A 545 10.79 -22.90 -3.51
N THR A 546 12.03 -23.41 -3.47
CA THR A 546 13.13 -22.86 -4.27
C THR A 546 12.92 -23.17 -5.75
N ASP A 547 12.48 -24.38 -6.09
CA ASP A 547 12.22 -24.79 -7.48
C ASP A 547 11.04 -24.04 -8.09
N ASN A 548 9.98 -23.79 -7.31
CA ASN A 548 8.88 -22.91 -7.71
C ASN A 548 9.40 -21.51 -8.08
N SER A 549 10.25 -20.93 -7.23
CA SER A 549 10.83 -19.61 -7.46
C SER A 549 11.74 -19.61 -8.71
N ARG A 550 12.54 -20.66 -8.93
CA ARG A 550 13.35 -20.84 -10.14
C ARG A 550 12.51 -20.88 -11.41
N CYS A 551 11.36 -21.56 -11.39
CA CYS A 551 10.45 -21.60 -12.53
C CYS A 551 9.88 -20.22 -12.85
N LEU A 552 9.50 -19.44 -11.84
CA LEU A 552 9.03 -18.05 -12.03
C LEU A 552 10.12 -17.14 -12.59
N ILE A 553 11.34 -17.27 -12.08
CA ILE A 553 12.50 -16.52 -12.59
C ILE A 553 12.78 -16.91 -14.05
N SER A 554 12.72 -18.21 -14.37
CA SER A 554 12.91 -18.71 -15.74
C SER A 554 11.85 -18.15 -16.70
N LEU A 555 10.57 -18.10 -16.30
CA LEU A 555 9.52 -17.46 -17.11
C LEU A 555 9.84 -16.00 -17.41
N ALA A 556 10.26 -15.23 -16.40
CA ALA A 556 10.60 -13.82 -16.58
C ALA A 556 11.84 -13.62 -17.46
N LEU A 557 12.89 -14.42 -17.27
CA LEU A 557 14.12 -14.33 -18.07
C LEU A 557 13.91 -14.79 -19.53
N LEU A 558 13.16 -15.86 -19.75
CA LEU A 558 12.80 -16.32 -21.11
C LEU A 558 12.05 -15.25 -21.90
N THR A 559 11.27 -14.41 -21.24
CA THR A 559 10.41 -13.41 -21.89
C THR A 559 10.98 -11.98 -21.79
N GLY A 560 12.24 -11.83 -21.39
CA GLY A 560 12.90 -10.52 -21.29
C GLY A 560 12.25 -9.56 -20.28
N ASN A 561 11.62 -10.11 -19.24
CA ASN A 561 10.81 -9.39 -18.27
C ASN A 561 11.56 -9.08 -16.96
N VAL A 562 12.84 -8.72 -17.07
CA VAL A 562 13.66 -8.17 -15.98
C VAL A 562 14.54 -7.03 -16.52
N GLY A 563 14.61 -5.91 -15.80
CA GLY A 563 15.49 -4.77 -16.14
C GLY A 563 14.88 -3.71 -17.07
N ARG A 564 13.56 -3.71 -17.27
CA ARG A 564 12.82 -2.73 -18.08
C ARG A 564 11.60 -2.18 -17.34
N ALA A 565 11.10 -1.01 -17.71
CA ALA A 565 9.87 -0.45 -17.16
C ALA A 565 8.68 -1.42 -17.38
N GLY A 566 7.82 -1.56 -16.38
CA GLY A 566 6.68 -2.49 -16.40
C GLY A 566 7.04 -3.98 -16.33
N THR A 567 8.32 -4.31 -16.07
CA THR A 567 8.79 -5.69 -15.95
C THR A 567 9.37 -5.97 -14.57
N GLY A 568 9.28 -7.22 -14.12
CA GLY A 568 10.05 -7.64 -12.95
C GLY A 568 9.43 -8.75 -12.12
N LEU A 569 10.29 -9.27 -11.25
CA LEU A 569 10.06 -10.27 -10.22
C LEU A 569 9.92 -9.59 -8.86
N HIS A 570 8.81 -9.84 -8.17
CA HIS A 570 8.51 -9.23 -6.88
C HIS A 570 7.96 -10.26 -5.87
N PRO A 571 8.81 -10.89 -5.03
CA PRO A 571 8.33 -11.60 -3.85
C PRO A 571 7.69 -10.61 -2.87
N LEU A 572 6.40 -10.76 -2.59
CA LEU A 572 5.64 -9.92 -1.66
C LEU A 572 6.03 -10.23 -0.21
N ARG A 573 7.09 -9.57 0.27
CA ARG A 573 7.68 -9.79 1.59
C ARG A 573 6.70 -9.47 2.72
N GLY A 574 6.58 -10.41 3.66
CA GLY A 574 5.66 -10.33 4.80
C GLY A 574 5.87 -9.14 5.74
N GLN A 575 6.83 -9.20 6.67
CA GLN A 575 7.01 -8.16 7.70
C GLN A 575 7.78 -6.94 7.15
N ASN A 576 7.60 -5.77 7.79
CA ASN A 576 8.08 -4.45 7.37
C ASN A 576 9.59 -4.38 7.08
N ASN A 577 10.43 -5.06 7.86
CA ASN A 577 11.88 -4.95 7.73
C ASN A 577 12.59 -6.27 7.39
N VAL A 578 11.89 -7.23 6.76
CA VAL A 578 12.49 -8.54 6.43
C VAL A 578 13.69 -8.42 5.51
N GLN A 579 13.62 -7.51 4.54
CA GLN A 579 14.74 -7.24 3.63
C GLN A 579 15.92 -6.66 4.42
N GLY A 580 15.70 -5.53 5.12
CA GLY A 580 16.75 -4.85 5.87
C GLY A 580 17.37 -5.69 7.00
N ALA A 581 16.58 -6.52 7.69
CA ALA A 581 17.11 -7.47 8.68
C ALA A 581 18.03 -8.53 8.04
N SER A 582 17.68 -9.01 6.85
CA SER A 582 18.52 -9.95 6.09
C SER A 582 19.79 -9.27 5.58
N ASP A 583 19.67 -8.04 5.06
CA ASP A 583 20.78 -7.22 4.57
C ASP A 583 21.76 -6.85 5.71
N ALA A 584 21.24 -6.66 6.93
CA ALA A 584 22.02 -6.45 8.15
C ALA A 584 22.72 -7.73 8.66
N GLY A 585 22.59 -8.86 7.96
CA GLY A 585 23.25 -10.12 8.29
C GLY A 585 22.58 -10.92 9.40
N LEU A 586 21.30 -10.67 9.72
CA LEU A 586 20.55 -11.44 10.75
C LEU A 586 20.20 -12.87 10.27
N ILE A 587 21.00 -13.46 9.38
CA ILE A 587 20.82 -14.76 8.77
C ILE A 587 22.09 -15.58 8.90
N THR A 588 21.95 -16.90 9.08
CA THR A 588 23.02 -17.78 9.56
C THR A 588 24.23 -17.84 8.62
N MET A 589 23.99 -17.85 7.31
CA MET A 589 25.01 -18.11 6.28
C MET A 589 25.68 -16.84 5.74
N PHE A 590 25.21 -15.65 6.11
CA PHE A 590 25.74 -14.39 5.58
C PHE A 590 26.02 -13.35 6.67
N PHE A 591 27.11 -12.62 6.49
CA PHE A 591 27.37 -11.32 7.10
C PHE A 591 26.51 -10.22 6.43
N PRO A 592 26.55 -8.96 6.92
CA PRO A 592 25.90 -7.86 6.23
C PRO A 592 26.27 -7.79 4.73
N ASP A 593 25.32 -7.36 3.89
CA ASP A 593 25.38 -7.35 2.42
C ASP A 593 25.54 -8.74 1.78
N TYR A 594 24.92 -9.77 2.36
CA TYR A 594 24.94 -11.15 1.83
C TYR A 594 26.36 -11.72 1.58
N LYS A 595 27.38 -11.22 2.28
CA LYS A 595 28.74 -11.79 2.20
C LYS A 595 28.77 -13.14 2.90
N SER A 596 29.24 -14.19 2.24
CA SER A 596 29.26 -15.51 2.85
C SER A 596 30.12 -15.52 4.11
N VAL A 597 29.66 -16.25 5.12
CA VAL A 597 30.48 -16.52 6.31
C VAL A 597 31.65 -17.46 6.02
N THR A 598 31.70 -18.06 4.83
CA THR A 598 32.78 -18.94 4.36
C THR A 598 33.89 -18.21 3.59
N ASP A 599 33.64 -16.96 3.17
CA ASP A 599 34.56 -16.20 2.31
C ASP A 599 35.55 -15.33 3.13
N ALA A 600 35.43 -15.36 4.46
CA ALA A 600 36.16 -14.51 5.41
C ALA A 600 37.33 -15.21 6.10
#